data_AF-A0A5N5WSU2-F1
#
_entry.id   AF-A0A5N5WSU2-F1
#
_cell.length_a   1.000
_cell.length_b   1.000
_cell.length_c   1.000
_cell.angle_alpha   90.00
_cell.angle_beta   90.00
_cell.angle_gamma   90.00
#
_symmetry.space_group_name_H-M   'P 1'
#
loop_
_entity.id
_entity.type
_entity.pdbx_description
1 polymer ?
#
loop_
_entity_poly.entity_id
_entity_poly.type
_entity_poly.pdbx_seq_one_letter_code
_entity_poly.pdbx_strand_id
1 'polypeptide(L)'
;MYEAMKAPLAELPMYINAIYEGLGAPEKAGEPILDFWSTGLDVMVQPYSPSLEYPRSDLLPKIRFICGTPRKEIDAWVSLPAWWGELEANKAGSKPKKVAFITQGTVMVNYHNLLIPTIQACADRDDIWSSGS
;
A
#
# COMPACT_ATOMS: atom_id res chain seq x y z
N MET A 1 9.48 -0.71 13.77
CA MET A 1 9.25 -0.19 12.41
C MET A 1 9.85 1.20 12.26
N TYR A 2 9.33 2.22 12.96
CA TYR A 2 9.89 3.59 12.92
C TYR A 2 11.40 3.62 13.18
N GLU A 3 11.87 2.98 14.24
CA GLU A 3 13.30 2.95 14.57
C GLU A 3 14.18 2.22 13.52
N ALA A 4 13.65 1.22 12.82
CA ALA A 4 14.40 0.49 11.79
C ALA A 4 14.52 1.27 10.48
N MET A 5 13.54 2.14 10.18
CA MET A 5 13.57 3.02 9.00
C MET A 5 14.29 4.34 9.26
N LYS A 6 14.47 4.72 10.54
CA LYS A 6 15.02 6.00 10.96
C LYS A 6 16.42 6.25 10.42
N ALA A 7 17.33 5.28 10.56
CA ALA A 7 18.70 5.41 10.06
C ALA A 7 18.77 5.48 8.52
N PRO A 8 18.14 4.55 7.76
CA PRO A 8 18.09 4.68 6.29
C PRO A 8 17.47 5.99 5.80
N LEU A 9 16.39 6.47 6.43
CA LEU A 9 15.74 7.73 6.05
C LEU A 9 16.58 8.96 6.41
N ALA A 10 17.41 8.90 7.46
CA ALA A 10 18.29 9.98 7.88
C ALA A 10 19.51 10.16 6.95
N GLU A 11 20.02 9.06 6.39
CA GLU A 11 21.18 9.06 5.47
C GLU A 11 20.78 9.44 4.03
N LEU A 12 19.52 9.20 3.65
CA LEU A 12 19.03 9.37 2.28
C LEU A 12 19.23 10.79 1.70
N PRO A 13 18.98 11.89 2.44
CA PRO A 13 19.19 13.24 1.92
C PRO A 13 20.64 13.52 1.50
N MET A 14 21.62 13.02 2.26
CA MET A 14 23.03 13.17 1.90
C MET A 14 23.37 12.43 0.61
N TYR A 15 22.88 11.19 0.48
CA TYR A 15 23.08 10.38 -0.71
C TYR A 15 22.45 11.01 -1.96
N ILE A 16 21.20 11.49 -1.86
CA ILE A 16 20.50 12.16 -2.97
C ILE A 16 21.24 13.43 -3.39
N ASN A 17 21.67 14.25 -2.43
CA ASN A 17 22.39 15.48 -2.73
C ASN A 17 23.75 15.23 -3.39
N ALA A 18 24.45 14.15 -3.03
CA ALA A 18 25.68 13.76 -3.71
C ALA A 18 25.43 13.37 -5.19
N ILE A 19 24.32 12.68 -5.48
CA ILE A 19 23.92 12.38 -6.87
C ILE A 19 23.59 13.66 -7.62
N TYR A 20 22.79 14.55 -7.02
CA TYR A 20 22.37 15.81 -7.65
C TYR A 20 23.58 16.68 -7.99
N GLU A 21 24.53 16.81 -7.06
CA GLU A 21 25.78 17.53 -7.28
C GLU A 21 26.61 16.89 -8.41
N GLY A 22 26.75 15.57 -8.42
CA GLY A 22 27.44 14.84 -9.49
C GLY A 22 26.79 14.98 -10.88
N LEU A 23 25.49 15.25 -10.93
CA LEU A 23 24.74 15.53 -12.16
C LEU A 23 24.70 17.02 -12.53
N GLY A 24 25.31 17.90 -11.72
CA GLY A 24 25.32 19.34 -11.93
C GLY A 24 23.99 20.03 -11.64
N ALA A 25 23.13 19.43 -10.82
CA ALA A 25 21.88 20.05 -10.41
C ALA A 25 22.16 21.34 -9.61
N PRO A 26 21.47 22.45 -9.91
CA PRO A 26 21.71 23.74 -9.25
C PRO A 26 21.17 23.77 -7.81
N GLU A 27 20.27 22.85 -7.46
CA GLU A 27 19.57 22.82 -6.19
C GLU A 27 19.73 21.48 -5.48
N LYS A 28 19.72 21.53 -4.14
CA LYS A 28 19.76 20.37 -3.26
C LYS A 28 18.34 19.97 -2.85
N ALA A 29 18.12 18.68 -2.62
CA ALA A 29 16.97 18.21 -1.85
C ALA A 29 17.13 18.69 -0.40
N GLY A 30 16.39 19.74 -0.03
CA GLY A 30 16.47 20.40 1.27
C GLY A 30 15.58 19.80 2.36
N GLU A 31 14.65 18.92 2.00
CA GLU A 31 13.66 18.33 2.90
C GLU A 31 13.85 16.81 3.04
N PRO A 32 13.35 16.18 4.11
CA PRO A 32 13.24 14.72 4.18
C PRO A 32 12.52 14.16 2.96
N ILE A 33 12.97 13.00 2.46
CA ILE A 33 12.54 12.48 1.15
C ILE A 33 11.03 12.35 0.98
N LEU A 34 10.31 12.01 2.06
CA LEU A 34 8.86 11.82 2.03
C LEU A 34 8.13 13.16 1.81
N ASP A 35 8.68 14.25 2.34
CA ASP A 35 8.15 15.61 2.15
C ASP A 35 8.55 16.12 0.76
N PHE A 36 9.82 15.91 0.38
CA PHE A 36 10.37 16.27 -0.93
C PHE A 36 9.55 15.70 -2.11
N TRP A 37 8.99 14.50 -1.99
CA TRP A 37 8.11 13.94 -3.02
C TRP A 37 6.87 14.79 -3.32
N SER A 38 6.42 15.59 -2.35
CA SER A 38 5.26 16.48 -2.51
C SER A 38 5.66 17.93 -2.77
N THR A 39 6.82 18.36 -2.28
CA THR A 39 7.26 19.77 -2.26
C THR A 39 8.37 20.09 -3.26
N GLY A 40 9.14 19.10 -3.73
CA GLY A 40 10.30 19.29 -4.60
C GLY A 40 10.02 19.20 -6.10
N LEU A 41 8.87 18.66 -6.50
CA LEU A 41 8.52 18.45 -7.91
C LEU A 41 7.65 19.59 -8.46
N ASP A 42 7.75 19.89 -9.75
CA ASP A 42 6.89 20.91 -10.40
C ASP A 42 5.41 20.50 -10.43
N VAL A 43 5.16 19.20 -10.59
CA VAL A 43 3.82 18.59 -10.60
C VAL A 43 3.91 17.24 -9.89
N MET A 44 2.96 16.98 -8.99
CA MET A 44 2.79 15.68 -8.36
C MET A 44 1.43 15.10 -8.80
N VAL A 45 1.45 13.92 -9.41
CA VAL A 45 0.23 13.25 -9.87
C VAL A 45 -0.16 12.17 -8.87
N GLN A 46 -1.33 12.32 -8.27
CA GLN A 46 -1.92 11.36 -7.35
C GLN A 46 -2.96 10.48 -8.08
N PRO A 47 -2.72 9.16 -8.19
CA PRO A 47 -3.53 8.26 -9.02
C PRO A 47 -4.84 7.82 -8.34
N TYR A 48 -5.56 8.75 -7.73
CA TYR A 48 -6.81 8.50 -7.01
C TYR A 48 -7.69 9.75 -6.99
N SER A 49 -8.93 9.62 -6.50
CA SER A 49 -9.88 10.72 -6.36
C SER A 49 -9.53 11.60 -5.15
N PRO A 50 -9.74 12.93 -5.18
CA PRO A 50 -9.60 13.80 -4.01
C PRO A 50 -10.48 13.35 -2.83
N SER A 51 -11.62 12.70 -3.11
CA SER A 51 -12.53 12.20 -2.07
C SER A 51 -11.98 11.04 -1.23
N LEU A 52 -10.86 10.44 -1.66
CA LEU A 52 -10.16 9.38 -0.92
C LEU A 52 -9.05 9.94 -0.02
N GLU A 53 -8.77 11.24 -0.11
CA GLU A 53 -7.80 11.92 0.75
C GLU A 53 -8.51 12.70 1.85
N TYR A 54 -7.76 12.93 2.93
CA TYR A 54 -8.21 13.86 3.96
C TYR A 54 -8.28 15.29 3.38
N PRO A 55 -9.35 16.06 3.67
CA PRO A 55 -9.43 17.46 3.24
C PRO A 55 -8.25 18.26 3.81
N ARG A 56 -7.46 18.85 2.93
CA ARG A 56 -6.30 19.68 3.28
C ARG A 56 -6.48 21.08 2.73
N SER A 57 -6.60 22.06 3.62
CA SER A 57 -6.64 23.48 3.24
C SER A 57 -5.30 23.99 2.72
N ASP A 58 -4.21 23.30 3.05
CA ASP A 58 -2.83 23.61 2.71
C ASP A 58 -2.29 22.75 1.56
N LEU A 59 -3.18 22.08 0.80
CA LEU A 59 -2.76 21.24 -0.32
C LEU A 59 -2.07 22.10 -1.39
N LEU A 60 -0.85 21.71 -1.77
CA LEU A 60 -0.07 22.48 -2.73
C LEU A 60 -0.78 22.53 -4.10
N PRO A 61 -0.87 23.71 -4.76
CA PRO A 61 -1.54 23.87 -6.06
C PRO A 61 -0.92 23.10 -7.21
N LYS A 62 0.17 22.35 -6.99
CA LYS A 62 0.86 21.49 -7.97
C LYS A 62 0.48 20.02 -7.87
N ILE A 63 -0.28 19.64 -6.85
CA ILE A 63 -0.82 18.29 -6.72
C ILE A 63 -2.03 18.15 -7.66
N ARG A 64 -2.06 17.07 -8.44
CA ARG A 64 -3.11 16.77 -9.43
C ARG A 64 -3.66 15.38 -9.16
N PHE A 65 -4.96 15.28 -8.93
CA PHE A 65 -5.65 14.00 -8.79
C PHE A 65 -6.14 13.52 -10.15
N ILE A 66 -5.89 12.25 -10.48
CA ILE A 66 -6.29 11.66 -11.77
C ILE A 66 -7.30 10.51 -11.63
N CYS A 67 -7.96 10.39 -10.48
CA CYS A 67 -9.09 9.47 -10.21
C CYS A 67 -8.82 7.95 -10.32
N GLY A 68 -7.63 7.54 -10.76
CA GLY A 68 -7.25 6.13 -10.85
C GLY A 68 -6.35 5.88 -12.04
N THR A 69 -5.48 4.87 -11.94
CA THR A 69 -4.82 4.29 -13.12
C THR A 69 -5.70 3.17 -13.68
N PRO A 70 -5.61 2.87 -15.00
CA PRO A 70 -6.31 1.74 -15.58
C PRO A 70 -6.02 0.46 -14.79
N ARG A 71 -7.06 -0.34 -14.52
CA ARG A 71 -6.90 -1.62 -13.86
C ARG A 71 -6.01 -2.49 -14.73
N LYS A 72 -4.90 -2.99 -14.16
CA LYS A 72 -4.07 -4.00 -14.83
C LYS A 72 -4.95 -5.22 -15.11
N GLU A 73 -4.96 -5.67 -16.37
CA GLU A 73 -5.61 -6.92 -16.72
C GLU A 73 -4.96 -8.08 -15.96
N ILE A 74 -5.79 -8.96 -15.42
CA ILE A 74 -5.30 -10.19 -14.80
C ILE A 74 -4.91 -11.11 -15.94
N ASP A 75 -3.64 -11.52 -15.95
CA ASP A 75 -3.15 -12.46 -16.94
C ASP A 75 -3.96 -13.77 -16.87
N ALA A 76 -4.50 -14.21 -18.01
CA ALA A 76 -5.30 -15.42 -18.11
C ALA A 76 -4.54 -16.69 -17.70
N TRP A 77 -3.20 -16.63 -17.66
CA TRP A 77 -2.33 -17.72 -17.26
C TRP A 77 -2.02 -17.75 -15.75
N VAL A 78 -2.58 -16.84 -14.95
CA VAL A 78 -2.41 -16.88 -13.49
C VAL A 78 -3.09 -18.14 -12.94
N SER A 79 -2.27 -19.10 -12.51
CA SER A 79 -2.74 -20.28 -11.79
C SER A 79 -3.35 -19.83 -10.46
N LEU A 80 -4.63 -20.12 -10.27
CA LEU A 80 -5.30 -19.87 -9.00
C LEU A 80 -4.78 -20.84 -7.92
N PRO A 81 -4.80 -20.46 -6.65
CA PRO A 81 -4.41 -21.34 -5.56
C PRO A 81 -5.24 -22.64 -5.54
N ALA A 82 -4.66 -23.74 -5.08
CA ALA A 82 -5.33 -25.04 -5.06
C ALA A 82 -6.67 -25.05 -4.29
N TRP A 83 -6.80 -24.21 -3.27
CA TRP A 83 -8.02 -24.04 -2.46
C TRP A 83 -9.11 -23.22 -3.15
N TRP A 84 -8.89 -22.67 -4.35
CA TRP A 84 -9.85 -21.76 -4.99
C TRP A 84 -11.23 -22.41 -5.20
N GLY A 85 -11.28 -23.70 -5.52
CA GLY A 85 -12.53 -24.45 -5.66
C GLY A 85 -13.36 -24.48 -4.37
N GLU A 86 -12.73 -24.42 -3.19
CA GLU A 86 -13.43 -24.33 -1.89
C GLU A 86 -14.19 -23.00 -1.77
N LEU A 87 -13.61 -21.91 -2.29
CA LEU A 87 -14.23 -20.59 -2.31
C LEU A 87 -15.46 -20.56 -3.24
N GLU A 88 -15.34 -21.18 -4.41
CA GLU A 88 -16.44 -21.31 -5.37
C GLU A 88 -17.58 -22.14 -4.80
N ALA A 89 -17.27 -23.27 -4.14
CA ALA A 89 -18.25 -24.09 -3.44
C ALA A 89 -18.95 -23.32 -2.30
N ASN A 90 -18.20 -22.57 -1.48
CA ASN A 90 -18.78 -21.71 -0.45
C ASN A 90 -19.74 -20.67 -1.05
N LYS A 91 -19.38 -20.03 -2.16
CA LYS A 91 -20.22 -19.04 -2.86
C LYS A 91 -21.52 -19.64 -3.41
N ALA A 92 -21.48 -20.89 -3.87
CA ALA A 92 -22.63 -21.60 -4.44
C ALA A 92 -23.57 -22.23 -3.39
N GLY A 93 -23.15 -22.29 -2.12
CA GLY A 93 -23.94 -22.89 -1.05
C GLY A 93 -25.23 -22.12 -0.70
N SER A 94 -26.17 -22.79 -0.04
CA SER A 94 -27.45 -22.19 0.39
C SER A 94 -27.31 -21.11 1.47
N LYS A 95 -26.17 -21.09 2.17
CA LYS A 95 -25.81 -20.07 3.18
C LYS A 95 -24.31 -19.77 3.10
N PRO A 96 -23.85 -18.97 2.11
CA PRO A 96 -22.43 -18.71 1.90
C PRO A 96 -21.84 -17.95 3.10
N LYS A 97 -20.64 -18.35 3.53
CA LYS A 97 -19.88 -17.61 4.54
C LYS A 97 -19.18 -16.40 3.92
N LYS A 98 -18.97 -15.34 4.71
CA LYS A 98 -18.26 -14.13 4.29
C LYS A 98 -16.78 -14.41 4.12
N VAL A 99 -16.17 -13.84 3.09
CA VAL A 99 -14.74 -13.97 2.84
C VAL A 99 -14.03 -12.71 3.33
N ALA A 100 -13.09 -12.86 4.26
CA ALA A 100 -12.28 -11.76 4.76
C ALA A 100 -10.89 -11.80 4.11
N PHE A 101 -10.55 -10.76 3.35
CA PHE A 101 -9.19 -10.60 2.82
C PHE A 101 -8.35 -9.81 3.83
N ILE A 102 -7.31 -10.43 4.38
CA ILE A 102 -6.45 -9.85 5.42
C ILE A 102 -5.04 -9.67 4.83
N THR A 103 -4.53 -8.45 4.88
CA THR A 103 -3.18 -8.10 4.42
C THR A 103 -2.55 -7.04 5.33
N GLN A 104 -1.22 -7.00 5.42
CA GLN A 104 -0.46 -6.09 6.28
C GLN A 104 0.46 -5.15 5.47
N GLY A 105 0.29 -5.10 4.15
CA GLY A 105 1.19 -4.37 3.26
C GLY A 105 2.62 -4.92 3.30
N THR A 106 3.56 -4.22 2.66
CA THR A 106 4.95 -4.70 2.47
C THR A 106 5.93 -4.16 3.50
N VAL A 107 5.58 -3.10 4.23
CA VAL A 107 6.52 -2.42 5.15
C VAL A 107 6.54 -3.09 6.52
N MET A 108 5.45 -3.76 6.91
CA MET A 108 5.30 -4.39 8.21
C MET A 108 5.51 -5.90 8.10
N VAL A 109 6.65 -6.38 8.59
CA VAL A 109 7.05 -7.80 8.47
C VAL A 109 6.74 -8.65 9.71
N ASN A 110 6.43 -8.04 10.86
CA ASN A 110 6.01 -8.79 12.04
C ASN A 110 4.52 -9.13 11.96
N TYR A 111 4.18 -10.39 11.69
CA TYR A 111 2.81 -10.86 11.52
C TYR A 111 1.98 -10.86 12.81
N HIS A 112 2.61 -10.76 13.98
CA HIS A 112 1.92 -10.65 15.26
C HIS A 112 1.27 -9.27 15.48
N ASN A 113 1.60 -8.28 14.65
CA ASN A 113 1.04 -6.93 14.79
C ASN A 113 -0.38 -6.81 14.23
N LEU A 114 -0.73 -7.57 13.17
CA LEU A 114 -2.05 -7.49 12.55
C LEU A 114 -2.55 -8.85 12.05
N LEU A 115 -1.77 -9.58 11.23
CA LEU A 115 -2.26 -10.79 10.56
C LEU A 115 -2.73 -11.86 11.55
N ILE A 116 -1.84 -12.29 12.46
CA ILE A 116 -2.13 -13.38 13.41
C ILE A 116 -3.30 -13.03 14.34
N PRO A 117 -3.32 -11.85 15.01
CA PRO A 117 -4.45 -11.48 15.85
C PRO A 117 -5.77 -11.41 15.09
N THR A 118 -5.77 -10.91 13.84
CA THR A 118 -6.99 -10.81 13.03
C THR A 118 -7.51 -12.20 12.64
N ILE A 119 -6.62 -13.12 12.23
CA ILE A 119 -7.00 -14.50 11.91
C ILE A 119 -7.60 -15.19 13.14
N GLN A 120 -6.97 -15.05 14.31
CA GLN A 120 -7.47 -15.61 15.57
C GLN A 120 -8.85 -15.05 15.92
N ALA A 121 -9.05 -13.73 15.79
CA ALA A 121 -10.34 -13.10 16.03
C ALA A 121 -11.44 -13.54 15.02
N CYS A 122 -11.05 -13.92 13.80
CA CYS A 122 -11.97 -14.45 12.79
C CYS A 122 -12.24 -15.95 12.94
N ALA A 123 -11.36 -16.71 13.60
CA ALA A 123 -11.48 -18.16 13.73
C ALA A 123 -12.73 -18.60 14.50
N ASP A 124 -13.14 -17.80 15.50
CA ASP A 124 -14.33 -18.09 16.32
C ASP A 124 -15.66 -17.68 15.65
N ARG A 125 -15.63 -17.24 14.38
CA ARG A 125 -16.82 -16.76 13.67
C ARG A 125 -17.32 -17.75 12.63
N ASP A 126 -18.44 -18.40 12.95
CA ASP A 126 -19.11 -19.34 12.05
C ASP A 126 -19.58 -18.72 10.71
N ASP A 127 -19.75 -17.39 10.67
CA ASP A 127 -20.16 -16.67 9.47
C ASP A 127 -19.00 -16.22 8.56
N ILE A 128 -17.75 -16.51 8.95
CA ILE A 128 -16.54 -16.21 8.16
C ILE A 128 -15.96 -17.51 7.58
N TRP A 129 -15.56 -17.46 6.32
CA TRP A 129 -14.89 -18.56 5.63
C TRP A 129 -13.38 -18.53 5.89
N SER A 130 -12.79 -19.70 6.13
CA SER A 130 -11.35 -19.93 6.17
C SER A 130 -11.01 -21.18 5.36
N SER A 131 -9.97 -21.13 4.52
CA SER A 131 -9.44 -22.32 3.83
C SER A 131 -8.84 -23.28 4.85
N GLY A 132 -9.18 -24.56 4.78
CA GLY A 132 -8.76 -25.57 5.76
C GLY A 132 -9.92 -26.01 6.66
N SER A 133 -10.84 -26.77 6.06
CA SER A 133 -11.65 -27.80 6.72
C SER A 133 -11.39 -29.11 6.01
#